data_AF-A0A0F8XBJ0-F1
#
_entry.id   AF-A0A0F8XBJ0-F1
#
_cell.length_a   1.000
_cell.length_b   1.000
_cell.length_c   1.000
_cell.angle_alpha   90.00
_cell.angle_beta   90.00
_cell.angle_gamma   90.00
#
_symmetry.space_group_name_H-M   'P 1'
#
loop_
_entity.id
_entity.type
_entity.pdbx_description
1 polymer ?
#
loop_
_entity_poly.entity_id
_entity_poly.type
_entity_poly.pdbx_seq_one_letter_code
_entity_poly.pdbx_strand_id
1 'polypeptide(L)'
;TVHMFTEALNDKSSTDHAFAVEEIGQIMANTIEVFGTYNELYVLNTSGEIIAQESATGWTFGHSIGDDQSTKEYFTACLAQAANVDFTFLSDFRLSSSGEYLQITVSSVIHDEDAIFQGVVVAYLDFHYLENLIHTTGGMGTSGETYLVNYEGYWLTTSNFDYYTTKGGYDTIEETILDAKLPQAGIQMALEQRTNLQNINDDYRGVPVMGSYEWADVNDQDQPWVLVAEIDVSEALAVPNDLMTISIWIVVIVAIIVAILGYVIAKRFTDPIIRLNSSAMKVADGDLTDIGENGKIRKGNDEIAVLGRSFATMTENIRDIIATSQEASINVSNISTELAASSSEVNAAAEEISATTQEVAQSSQSQVDSLV
;
A
#
# COMPACT_ATOMS: atom_id res chain seq x y z
N THR A 1 47.88 39.94 -0.48
CA THR A 1 46.71 39.77 0.40
C THR A 1 47.13 39.38 1.81
N VAL A 2 47.94 38.33 2.02
CA VAL A 2 48.35 37.87 3.38
C VAL A 2 49.18 38.90 4.16
N HIS A 3 50.09 39.62 3.50
CA HIS A 3 50.87 40.70 4.14
C HIS A 3 49.97 41.86 4.64
N MET A 4 48.88 42.18 3.94
CA MET A 4 47.93 43.21 4.39
C MET A 4 47.13 42.77 5.60
N PHE A 5 46.70 41.50 5.66
CA PHE A 5 46.01 40.96 6.84
C PHE A 5 46.88 41.06 8.11
N THR A 6 48.18 40.79 8.00
CA THR A 6 49.11 40.84 9.12
C THR A 6 49.30 42.27 9.67
N GLU A 7 49.32 43.27 8.80
CA GLU A 7 49.39 44.69 9.18
C GLU A 7 48.06 45.20 9.76
N ALA A 8 46.91 44.78 9.21
CA ALA A 8 45.59 45.07 9.77
C ALA A 8 45.43 44.51 11.19
N LEU A 9 45.94 43.31 11.46
CA LEU A 9 45.71 42.60 12.71
C LEU A 9 46.55 43.10 13.89
N ASN A 10 47.78 43.56 13.64
CA ASN A 10 48.77 43.73 14.71
C ASN A 10 49.36 45.16 14.87
N ASP A 11 49.21 46.08 13.91
CA ASP A 11 49.78 47.43 14.02
C ASP A 11 48.77 48.53 13.64
N LYS A 12 48.00 48.99 14.64
CA LYS A 12 47.02 50.10 14.52
C LYS A 12 47.68 51.45 14.15
N SER A 13 49.01 51.57 14.19
CA SER A 13 49.74 52.81 13.91
C SER A 13 50.33 52.92 12.50
N SER A 14 50.28 51.82 11.73
CA SER A 14 50.72 51.79 10.34
C SER A 14 49.76 52.56 9.43
N THR A 15 50.30 53.31 8.46
CA THR A 15 49.50 53.91 7.37
C THR A 15 48.77 52.88 6.52
N ASP A 16 49.26 51.64 6.50
CA ASP A 16 48.71 50.55 5.70
C ASP A 16 47.57 49.79 6.42
N HIS A 17 47.41 50.02 7.74
CA HIS A 17 46.35 49.42 8.56
C HIS A 17 44.94 49.80 8.06
N ALA A 18 44.71 51.10 7.80
CA ALA A 18 43.41 51.57 7.33
C ALA A 18 43.04 50.99 5.95
N PHE A 19 44.03 50.88 5.05
CA PHE A 19 43.84 50.28 3.73
C PHE A 19 43.54 48.78 3.82
N ALA A 20 44.26 48.07 4.68
CA ALA A 20 44.04 46.64 4.87
C ALA A 20 42.69 46.32 5.52
N VAL A 21 42.22 47.12 6.49
CA VAL A 21 40.86 46.98 7.07
C VAL A 21 39.79 47.22 6.00
N GLU A 22 39.97 48.21 5.11
CA GLU A 22 39.04 48.50 4.01
C GLU A 22 38.97 47.34 3.00
N GLU A 23 40.10 46.74 2.62
CA GLU A 23 40.09 45.56 1.74
C GLU A 23 39.40 44.35 2.38
N ILE A 24 39.66 44.09 3.67
CA ILE A 24 39.00 43.01 4.42
C ILE A 24 37.49 43.24 4.46
N GLY A 25 37.07 44.48 4.74
CA GLY A 25 35.67 44.89 4.67
C GLY A 25 35.06 44.59 3.31
N GLN A 26 35.70 45.00 2.21
CA GLN A 26 35.17 44.74 0.88
C GLN A 26 35.02 43.23 0.56
N ILE A 27 35.97 42.39 1.01
CA ILE A 27 35.88 40.93 0.86
C ILE A 27 34.68 40.39 1.65
N MET A 28 34.50 40.80 2.90
CA MET A 28 33.39 40.37 3.74
C MET A 28 32.05 40.84 3.17
N ALA A 29 31.93 42.10 2.73
CA ALA A 29 30.74 42.64 2.10
C ALA A 29 30.36 41.86 0.84
N ASN A 30 31.33 41.59 -0.04
CA ASN A 30 31.11 40.77 -1.23
C ASN A 30 30.69 39.33 -0.86
N THR A 31 31.26 38.77 0.21
CA THR A 31 30.90 37.42 0.69
C THR A 31 29.46 37.38 1.17
N ILE A 32 29.05 38.36 1.97
CA ILE A 32 27.66 38.50 2.44
C ILE A 32 26.70 38.62 1.26
N GLU A 33 27.01 39.51 0.30
CA GLU A 33 26.14 39.75 -0.86
C GLU A 33 26.04 38.55 -1.80
N VAL A 34 27.16 37.90 -2.12
CA VAL A 34 27.21 36.80 -3.11
C VAL A 34 26.61 35.52 -2.55
N PHE A 35 26.91 35.17 -1.30
CA PHE A 35 26.42 33.93 -0.71
C PHE A 35 25.01 34.09 -0.13
N GLY A 36 24.67 35.25 0.44
CA GLY A 36 23.36 35.49 1.06
C GLY A 36 23.08 34.60 2.27
N THR A 37 24.11 34.04 2.90
CA THR A 37 24.02 33.08 4.02
C THR A 37 24.38 33.69 5.37
N TYR A 38 24.88 34.92 5.40
CA TYR A 38 25.47 35.53 6.59
C TYR A 38 24.82 36.88 6.90
N ASN A 39 24.45 37.07 8.16
CA ASN A 39 23.97 38.37 8.67
C ASN A 39 25.12 39.32 8.98
N GLU A 40 26.25 38.79 9.44
CA GLU A 40 27.41 39.58 9.82
C GLU A 40 28.70 38.76 9.70
N LEU A 41 29.76 39.37 9.20
CA LEU A 41 31.13 38.85 9.25
C LEU A 41 32.02 39.86 9.99
N TYR A 42 32.90 39.37 10.85
CA TYR A 42 33.94 40.21 11.44
C TYR A 42 35.23 39.43 11.70
N VAL A 43 36.31 40.18 11.85
CA VAL A 43 37.65 39.66 12.12
C VAL A 43 38.09 40.11 13.51
N LEU A 44 38.56 39.14 14.29
CA LEU A 44 39.15 39.33 15.61
C LEU A 44 40.67 39.26 15.51
N ASN A 45 41.36 40.16 16.19
CA ASN A 45 42.80 40.03 16.40
C ASN A 45 43.14 38.92 17.41
N THR A 46 44.44 38.68 17.63
CA THR A 46 44.93 37.67 18.59
C THR A 46 44.50 37.90 20.04
N SER A 47 44.05 39.13 20.38
CA SER A 47 43.53 39.48 21.71
C SER A 47 42.00 39.34 21.81
N GLY A 48 41.30 39.06 20.70
CA GLY A 48 39.84 38.93 20.66
C GLY A 48 39.09 40.24 20.46
N GLU A 49 39.74 41.33 20.04
CA GLU A 49 39.06 42.57 19.67
C GLU A 49 38.64 42.56 18.20
N ILE A 50 37.44 43.08 17.89
CA ILE A 50 36.99 43.27 16.51
C ILE A 50 37.82 44.36 15.82
N ILE A 51 38.44 44.03 14.68
CA ILE A 51 39.26 44.96 13.90
C ILE A 51 38.65 45.35 12.54
N ALA A 52 37.79 44.50 11.99
CA ALA A 52 37.06 44.72 10.75
C ALA A 52 35.71 44.02 10.87
N GLN A 53 34.65 44.63 10.34
CA GLN A 53 33.29 44.12 10.45
C GLN A 53 32.46 44.58 9.25
N GLU A 54 31.57 43.72 8.78
CA GLU A 54 30.56 44.02 7.78
C GLU A 54 29.27 43.27 8.08
N SER A 55 28.14 43.87 7.74
CA SER A 55 26.80 43.30 7.98
C SER A 55 25.93 43.33 6.74
N ALA A 56 25.00 42.39 6.67
CA ALA A 56 23.96 42.35 5.65
C ALA A 56 23.06 43.60 5.73
N THR A 57 22.52 44.00 4.58
CA THR A 57 21.60 45.15 4.53
C THR A 57 20.35 44.88 5.38
N GLY A 58 20.06 45.77 6.33
CA GLY A 58 18.93 45.65 7.24
C GLY A 58 19.24 44.92 8.56
N TRP A 59 20.43 44.31 8.68
CA TRP A 59 20.92 43.80 9.95
C TRP A 59 21.31 44.96 10.87
N THR A 60 20.68 45.04 12.06
CA THR A 60 20.88 46.13 13.01
C THR A 60 21.44 45.66 14.36
N PHE A 61 21.58 44.35 14.54
CA PHE A 61 22.12 43.72 15.75
C PHE A 61 23.61 43.37 15.62
N GLY A 62 24.30 44.05 14.71
CA GLY A 62 25.72 43.86 14.47
C GLY A 62 26.58 44.36 15.62
N HIS A 63 27.81 43.87 15.65
CA HIS A 63 28.85 44.31 16.57
C HIS A 63 29.56 45.55 16.03
N SER A 64 30.32 46.21 16.90
CA SER A 64 31.13 47.38 16.55
C SER A 64 32.62 47.06 16.54
N ILE A 65 33.35 47.72 15.65
CA ILE A 65 34.82 47.67 15.66
C ILE A 65 35.32 48.13 17.05
N GLY A 66 36.21 47.34 17.64
CA GLY A 66 36.76 47.53 18.98
C GLY A 66 36.04 46.77 20.10
N ASP A 67 34.90 46.12 19.82
CA ASP A 67 34.24 45.27 20.83
C ASP A 67 35.12 44.07 21.19
N ASP A 68 35.17 43.73 22.49
CA ASP A 68 35.93 42.59 23.02
C ASP A 68 35.07 41.31 22.99
N GLN A 69 35.54 40.32 22.22
CA GLN A 69 34.95 38.99 22.08
C GLN A 69 35.85 37.87 22.64
N SER A 70 36.90 38.22 23.39
CA SER A 70 37.90 37.27 23.90
C SER A 70 37.36 36.16 24.80
N THR A 71 36.18 36.37 25.39
CA THR A 71 35.50 35.40 26.28
C THR A 71 34.50 34.50 25.57
N LYS A 72 34.25 34.72 24.28
CA LYS A 72 33.23 34.00 23.52
C LYS A 72 33.73 32.63 23.09
N GLU A 73 32.85 31.63 23.14
CA GLU A 73 33.17 30.23 22.85
C GLU A 73 33.84 30.07 21.48
N TYR A 74 33.27 30.69 20.44
CA TYR A 74 33.80 30.66 19.07
C TYR A 74 35.23 31.23 18.94
N PHE A 75 35.65 32.12 19.84
CA PHE A 75 37.00 32.65 19.87
C PHE A 75 37.91 31.74 20.68
N THR A 76 37.48 31.35 21.88
CA THR A 76 38.27 30.46 22.76
C THR A 76 38.54 29.10 22.14
N ALA A 77 37.60 28.55 21.37
CA ALA A 77 37.76 27.30 20.63
C ALA A 77 38.83 27.43 19.53
N CYS A 78 38.75 28.48 18.72
CA CYS A 78 39.76 28.78 17.70
C CYS A 78 41.14 29.04 18.32
N LEU A 79 41.21 29.75 19.45
CA LEU A 79 42.47 30.00 20.15
C LEU A 79 43.08 28.71 20.71
N ALA A 80 42.26 27.81 21.26
CA ALA A 80 42.72 26.49 21.71
C ALA A 80 43.28 25.64 20.55
N GLN A 81 42.78 25.87 19.34
CA GLN A 81 43.18 25.19 18.11
C GLN A 81 44.03 26.07 17.18
N ALA A 82 44.71 27.09 17.72
CA ALA A 82 45.43 28.10 16.94
C ALA A 82 46.55 27.54 16.04
N ALA A 83 46.99 26.30 16.23
CA ALA A 83 47.98 25.65 15.36
C ALA A 83 47.36 24.83 14.20
N ASN A 84 46.04 24.63 14.20
CA ASN A 84 45.34 23.82 13.21
C ASN A 84 44.71 24.73 12.14
N VAL A 85 45.39 24.86 10.99
CA VAL A 85 44.97 25.74 9.88
C VAL A 85 43.59 25.43 9.29
N ASP A 86 43.11 24.19 9.45
CA ASP A 86 41.82 23.75 8.92
C ASP A 86 40.70 23.80 9.99
N PHE A 87 40.99 24.32 11.19
CA PHE A 87 40.00 24.35 12.25
C PHE A 87 38.89 25.37 11.97
N THR A 88 37.66 24.90 12.04
CA THR A 88 36.44 25.70 12.01
C THR A 88 35.60 25.27 13.19
N PHE A 89 35.08 26.25 13.93
CA PHE A 89 34.12 26.04 15.00
C PHE A 89 32.72 26.39 14.49
N LEU A 90 31.75 25.52 14.74
CA LEU A 90 30.32 25.79 14.60
C LEU A 90 29.66 25.70 15.97
N SER A 91 28.86 26.72 16.31
CA SER A 91 28.02 26.70 17.53
C SER A 91 26.64 26.09 17.28
N ASP A 92 26.01 25.63 18.36
CA ASP A 92 24.58 25.36 18.38
C ASP A 92 23.78 26.67 18.31
N PHE A 93 22.49 26.54 18.02
CA PHE A 93 21.53 27.62 18.01
C PHE A 93 21.37 28.20 19.42
N ARG A 94 21.43 29.53 19.52
CA ARG A 94 21.14 30.24 20.76
C ARG A 94 20.41 31.53 20.50
N LEU A 95 19.59 31.95 21.44
CA LEU A 95 19.10 33.33 21.45
C LEU A 95 20.24 34.29 21.79
N SER A 96 20.20 35.47 21.20
CA SER A 96 21.07 36.58 21.58
C SER A 96 20.91 36.92 23.05
N SER A 97 21.88 37.60 23.65
CA SER A 97 21.76 38.03 25.05
C SER A 97 20.59 39.00 25.31
N SER A 98 20.10 39.70 24.28
CA SER A 98 18.87 40.50 24.35
C SER A 98 17.59 39.68 24.15
N GLY A 99 17.70 38.47 23.62
CA GLY A 99 16.57 37.61 23.23
C GLY A 99 15.90 38.03 21.92
N GLU A 100 16.47 38.99 21.19
CA GLU A 100 15.81 39.61 20.03
C GLU A 100 16.04 38.86 18.71
N TYR A 101 17.06 38.00 18.64
CA TYR A 101 17.39 37.25 17.43
C TYR A 101 18.08 35.93 17.74
N LEU A 102 17.96 34.99 16.81
CA LEU A 102 18.63 33.71 16.85
C LEU A 102 20.06 33.83 16.30
N GLN A 103 21.01 33.16 16.94
CA GLN A 103 22.41 33.17 16.58
C GLN A 103 22.91 31.76 16.31
N ILE A 104 23.59 31.62 15.17
CA ILE A 104 24.41 30.47 14.84
C ILE A 104 25.72 31.04 14.33
N THR A 105 26.80 30.75 15.03
CA THR A 105 28.11 31.35 14.77
C THR A 105 29.05 30.29 14.23
N VAL A 106 29.71 30.62 13.12
CA VAL A 106 30.86 29.92 12.58
C VAL A 106 32.10 30.76 12.82
N SER A 107 33.20 30.16 13.24
CA SER A 107 34.48 30.87 13.29
C SER A 107 35.61 29.99 12.76
N SER A 108 36.63 30.61 12.17
CA SER A 108 37.80 29.91 11.68
C SER A 108 39.07 30.71 11.95
N VAL A 109 40.17 30.00 12.13
CA VAL A 109 41.49 30.58 12.42
C VAL A 109 42.07 31.22 11.17
N ILE A 110 42.79 32.34 11.36
CA ILE A 110 43.51 33.03 10.31
C ILE A 110 45.01 32.85 10.56
N HIS A 111 45.74 32.41 9.55
CA HIS A 111 47.19 32.28 9.56
C HIS A 111 47.84 33.11 8.46
N ASP A 112 49.10 33.47 8.66
CA ASP A 112 49.95 34.02 7.60
C ASP A 112 50.58 32.92 6.72
N GLU A 113 51.44 33.32 5.78
CA GLU A 113 52.12 32.41 4.85
C GLU A 113 53.09 31.43 5.56
N ASP A 114 53.52 31.78 6.77
CA ASP A 114 54.41 30.97 7.61
C ASP A 114 53.63 30.10 8.62
N ALA A 115 52.30 30.01 8.48
CA ALA A 115 51.39 29.30 9.38
C ALA A 115 51.40 29.81 10.83
N ILE A 116 51.69 31.10 11.02
CA ILE A 116 51.60 31.77 12.33
C ILE A 116 50.18 32.31 12.49
N PHE A 117 49.58 32.05 13.66
CA PHE A 117 48.23 32.50 13.98
C PHE A 117 48.14 34.02 14.07
N GLN A 118 47.21 34.62 13.31
CA GLN A 118 47.02 36.06 13.21
C GLN A 118 45.68 36.53 13.81
N GLY A 119 44.68 35.66 13.92
CA GLY A 119 43.37 36.05 14.41
C GLY A 119 42.28 35.03 14.06
N VAL A 120 41.03 35.47 14.16
CA VAL A 120 39.85 34.62 13.90
C VAL A 120 38.88 35.38 13.00
N VAL A 121 38.41 34.76 11.93
CA VAL A 121 37.23 35.24 11.20
C VAL A 121 35.99 34.62 11.83
N VAL A 122 34.95 35.42 12.04
CA VAL A 122 33.69 35.01 12.62
C VAL A 122 32.56 35.39 11.67
N ALA A 123 31.64 34.47 11.46
CA ALA A 123 30.47 34.63 10.61
C ALA A 123 29.21 34.25 11.40
N TYR A 124 28.23 35.15 11.40
CA TYR A 124 26.91 34.91 11.96
C TYR A 124 26.00 34.49 10.82
N LEU A 125 25.55 33.24 10.84
CA LEU A 125 24.69 32.70 9.81
C LEU A 125 23.30 33.35 9.87
N ASP A 126 22.71 33.57 8.70
CA ASP A 126 21.30 33.92 8.61
C ASP A 126 20.45 32.67 8.83
N PHE A 127 19.71 32.67 9.93
CA PHE A 127 18.78 31.60 10.24
C PHE A 127 17.73 31.40 9.14
N HIS A 128 17.26 32.47 8.51
CA HIS A 128 16.24 32.35 7.46
C HIS A 128 16.77 31.58 6.24
N TYR A 129 18.07 31.65 5.96
CA TYR A 129 18.67 30.83 4.91
C TYR A 129 18.52 29.33 5.23
N LEU A 130 18.85 28.93 6.46
CA LEU A 130 18.71 27.53 6.91
C LEU A 130 17.24 27.11 6.96
N GLU A 131 16.36 27.97 7.47
CA GLU A 131 14.91 27.72 7.51
C GLU A 131 14.35 27.46 6.11
N ASN A 132 14.61 28.36 5.16
CA ASN A 132 14.16 28.19 3.77
C ASN A 132 14.75 26.94 3.10
N LEU A 133 16.01 26.62 3.40
CA LEU A 133 16.66 25.42 2.89
C LEU A 133 15.95 24.16 3.40
N ILE A 134 15.71 24.09 4.71
CA ILE A 134 15.06 22.97 5.36
C ILE A 134 13.59 22.88 5.00
N HIS A 135 12.89 23.97 4.69
CA HIS A 135 11.50 23.96 4.23
C HIS A 135 11.31 23.57 2.76
N THR A 136 12.39 23.30 2.02
CA THR A 136 12.31 22.87 0.63
C THR A 136 11.87 21.40 0.53
N THR A 137 10.56 21.16 0.56
CA THR A 137 9.94 19.81 0.58
C THR A 137 9.61 19.26 -0.81
N GLY A 138 10.35 19.69 -1.84
CA GLY A 138 10.13 19.29 -3.22
C GLY A 138 10.11 17.77 -3.39
N GLY A 139 8.95 17.21 -3.77
CA GLY A 139 8.77 15.77 -3.95
C GLY A 139 8.29 14.99 -2.72
N MET A 140 8.02 15.65 -1.59
CA MET A 140 7.50 15.03 -0.36
C MET A 140 5.96 15.07 -0.24
N GLY A 141 5.26 15.48 -1.29
CA GLY A 141 3.80 15.58 -1.27
C GLY A 141 3.30 16.87 -0.62
N THR A 142 2.07 16.83 -0.08
CA THR A 142 1.38 17.98 0.54
C THR A 142 1.53 18.04 2.05
N SER A 143 1.67 16.89 2.70
CA SER A 143 1.88 16.73 4.14
C SER A 143 3.35 16.56 4.52
N GLY A 144 4.24 16.46 3.52
CA GLY A 144 5.66 16.33 3.74
C GLY A 144 6.27 17.58 4.36
N GLU A 145 7.01 17.43 5.45
CA GLU A 145 7.80 18.50 6.06
C GLU A 145 9.17 18.02 6.53
N THR A 146 10.05 19.00 6.70
CA THR A 146 11.42 18.80 7.17
C THR A 146 11.75 19.89 8.17
N TYR A 147 12.44 19.53 9.24
CA TYR A 147 12.82 20.46 10.30
C TYR A 147 14.01 19.95 11.11
N LEU A 148 14.67 20.86 11.84
CA LEU A 148 15.79 20.55 12.73
C LEU A 148 15.36 20.61 14.19
N VAL A 149 15.94 19.71 14.97
CA VAL A 149 15.70 19.56 16.41
C VAL A 149 17.04 19.48 17.14
N ASN A 150 17.16 20.14 18.29
CA ASN A 150 18.39 20.13 19.07
C ASN A 150 18.54 18.84 19.90
N TYR A 151 19.70 18.70 20.55
CA TYR A 151 20.05 17.55 21.39
C TYR A 151 19.12 17.34 22.60
N GLU A 152 18.36 18.36 23.02
CA GLU A 152 17.39 18.28 24.10
C GLU A 152 15.95 18.02 23.60
N GLY A 153 15.74 17.99 22.29
CA GLY A 153 14.44 17.79 21.66
C GLY A 153 13.64 19.08 21.42
N TYR A 154 14.25 20.26 21.42
CA TYR A 154 13.58 21.52 21.08
C TYR A 154 13.73 21.85 19.59
N TRP A 155 12.74 22.57 19.05
CA TRP A 155 12.80 23.09 17.69
C TRP A 155 14.04 23.97 17.47
N LEU A 156 14.74 23.75 16.36
CA LEU A 156 15.79 24.65 15.85
C LEU A 156 15.31 25.46 14.65
N THR A 157 14.46 24.86 13.81
CA THR A 157 13.71 25.54 12.75
C THR A 157 12.23 25.57 13.11
N THR A 158 11.38 26.00 12.19
CA THR A 158 9.93 26.05 12.39
C THR A 158 9.23 24.89 11.66
N SER A 159 7.97 24.65 12.01
CA SER A 159 7.07 23.76 11.28
C SER A 159 6.54 24.42 10.01
N ASN A 160 6.27 23.62 8.97
CA ASN A 160 5.57 24.07 7.76
C ASN A 160 4.05 24.23 7.97
N PHE A 161 3.52 23.86 9.15
CA PHE A 161 2.11 23.88 9.47
C PHE A 161 1.79 24.91 10.55
N ASP A 162 0.57 25.44 10.50
CA ASP A 162 0.04 26.44 11.44
C ASP A 162 -0.44 25.83 12.78
N TYR A 163 0.01 24.63 13.12
CA TYR A 163 -0.46 23.91 14.31
C TYR A 163 -0.19 24.71 15.60
N TYR A 164 1.01 25.27 15.75
CA TYR A 164 1.37 25.97 16.98
C TYR A 164 0.66 27.31 17.14
N THR A 165 0.36 28.00 16.04
CA THR A 165 -0.39 29.27 16.06
C THR A 165 -1.90 29.05 16.21
N THR A 166 -2.43 27.91 15.75
CA THR A 166 -3.87 27.60 15.85
C THR A 166 -4.24 26.84 17.12
N LYS A 167 -3.35 25.97 17.63
CA LYS A 167 -3.62 25.06 18.76
C LYS A 167 -2.53 25.09 19.84
N GLY A 168 -1.29 25.42 19.49
CA GLY A 168 -0.15 25.38 20.41
C GLY A 168 -0.01 26.59 21.34
N GLY A 169 -0.76 27.67 21.08
CA GLY A 169 -0.78 28.86 21.94
C GLY A 169 0.36 29.84 21.71
N TYR A 170 1.01 29.78 20.55
CA TYR A 170 2.05 30.74 20.12
C TYR A 170 1.44 31.80 19.21
N ASP A 171 1.94 33.04 19.28
CA ASP A 171 1.47 34.12 18.41
C ASP A 171 2.08 33.99 17.00
N THR A 172 3.34 33.53 16.92
CA THR A 172 4.02 33.20 15.66
C THR A 172 4.70 31.84 15.71
N ILE A 173 5.07 31.28 14.55
CA ILE A 173 5.69 29.95 14.52
C ILE A 173 7.15 30.01 14.97
N GLU A 174 7.82 31.13 14.79
CA GLU A 174 9.22 31.38 15.17
C GLU A 174 9.41 31.36 16.68
N GLU A 175 8.38 31.69 17.46
CA GLU A 175 8.41 31.58 18.93
C GLU A 175 8.58 30.14 19.42
N THR A 176 8.36 29.14 18.57
CA THR A 176 8.56 27.73 18.93
C THR A 176 10.04 27.34 19.01
N ILE A 177 10.92 28.08 18.33
CA ILE A 177 12.35 27.81 18.27
C ILE A 177 12.94 27.92 19.68
N LEU A 178 13.64 26.87 20.13
CA LEU A 178 14.23 26.73 21.46
C LEU A 178 13.23 26.81 22.64
N ASP A 179 11.91 26.85 22.40
CA ASP A 179 10.88 26.91 23.45
C ASP A 179 9.97 25.66 23.44
N ALA A 180 9.46 25.29 22.26
CA ALA A 180 8.59 24.13 22.12
C ALA A 180 9.41 22.83 22.06
N LYS A 181 9.04 21.85 22.89
CA LYS A 181 9.70 20.54 22.94
C LYS A 181 8.94 19.48 22.13
N LEU A 182 9.70 18.62 21.47
CA LEU A 182 9.26 17.53 20.60
C LEU A 182 9.54 16.15 21.25
N PRO A 183 8.54 15.54 21.93
CA PRO A 183 8.69 14.26 22.60
C PRO A 183 8.52 13.04 21.69
N GLN A 184 8.51 13.22 20.37
CA GLN A 184 8.20 12.16 19.40
C GLN A 184 9.22 11.02 19.47
N ALA A 185 8.72 9.79 19.43
CA ALA A 185 9.52 8.59 19.62
C ALA A 185 10.71 8.51 18.66
N GLY A 186 10.53 8.85 17.38
CA GLY A 186 11.61 8.84 16.39
C GLY A 186 12.78 9.77 16.74
N ILE A 187 12.47 11.00 17.20
CA ILE A 187 13.47 11.99 17.64
C ILE A 187 14.22 11.47 18.87
N GLN A 188 13.49 11.02 19.89
CA GLN A 188 14.09 10.53 21.14
C GLN A 188 14.98 9.32 20.88
N MET A 189 14.52 8.37 20.06
CA MET A 189 15.31 7.21 19.69
C MET A 189 16.59 7.59 18.92
N ALA A 190 16.52 8.57 18.00
CA ALA A 190 17.68 9.00 17.22
C ALA A 190 18.73 9.66 18.11
N LEU A 191 18.30 10.50 19.07
CA LEU A 191 19.17 11.13 20.07
C LEU A 191 19.79 10.12 21.04
N GLU A 192 18.98 9.23 21.62
CA GLU A 192 19.42 8.24 22.62
C GLU A 192 20.40 7.22 22.02
N GLN A 193 20.11 6.75 20.80
CA GLN A 193 20.93 5.74 20.13
C GLN A 193 22.07 6.34 19.32
N ARG A 194 22.10 7.68 19.15
CA ARG A 194 23.07 8.41 18.32
C ARG A 194 23.20 7.80 16.92
N THR A 195 22.06 7.57 16.27
CA THR A 195 22.00 6.90 14.95
C THR A 195 20.84 7.42 14.11
N ASN A 196 21.01 7.31 12.79
CA ASN A 196 19.93 7.54 11.85
C ASN A 196 18.92 6.39 11.93
N LEU A 197 17.64 6.71 11.82
CA LEU A 197 16.58 5.71 11.84
C LEU A 197 15.34 6.17 11.06
N GLN A 198 14.46 5.21 10.79
CA GLN A 198 13.12 5.46 10.28
C GLN A 198 12.12 4.94 11.30
N ASN A 199 11.03 5.66 11.52
CA ASN A 199 9.99 5.25 12.45
C ASN A 199 8.60 5.68 11.98
N ILE A 200 7.57 4.97 12.45
CA ILE A 200 6.18 5.41 12.35
C ILE A 200 5.71 5.77 13.75
N ASN A 201 5.37 7.03 13.96
CA ASN A 201 4.84 7.56 15.21
C ASN A 201 3.88 8.71 14.92
N ASP A 202 3.18 9.19 15.95
CA ASP A 202 2.45 10.45 15.84
C ASP A 202 3.47 11.61 15.84
N ASP A 203 3.20 12.63 15.03
CA ASP A 203 3.95 13.89 15.04
C ASP A 203 3.50 14.81 16.19
N TYR A 204 3.97 16.05 16.21
CA TYR A 204 3.56 17.07 17.19
C TYR A 204 2.11 17.54 17.02
N ARG A 205 1.48 17.28 15.87
CA ARG A 205 0.06 17.56 15.58
C ARG A 205 -0.85 16.43 16.07
N GLY A 206 -0.29 15.28 16.45
CA GLY A 206 -1.00 14.05 16.79
C GLY A 206 -1.45 13.26 15.57
N VAL A 207 -0.82 13.49 14.41
CA VAL A 207 -1.09 12.79 13.15
C VAL A 207 -0.05 11.68 12.97
N PRO A 208 -0.46 10.45 12.62
CA PRO A 208 0.49 9.39 12.32
C PRO A 208 1.33 9.73 11.07
N VAL A 209 2.65 9.75 11.23
CA VAL A 209 3.62 10.07 10.18
C VAL A 209 4.60 8.93 9.97
N MET A 210 5.13 8.83 8.74
CA MET A 210 6.35 8.07 8.45
C MET A 210 7.51 9.06 8.47
N GLY A 211 8.39 8.92 9.46
CA GLY A 211 9.52 9.82 9.65
C GLY A 211 10.86 9.15 9.36
N SER A 212 11.78 9.91 8.78
CA SER A 212 13.22 9.66 8.77
C SER A 212 13.88 10.66 9.71
N TYR A 213 14.73 10.15 10.59
CA TYR A 213 15.39 10.91 11.64
C TYR A 213 16.90 10.73 11.47
N GLU A 214 17.58 11.76 11.00
CA GLU A 214 19.03 11.75 10.79
C GLU A 214 19.72 12.45 11.95
N TRP A 215 20.54 11.69 12.68
CA TRP A 215 21.37 12.21 13.76
C TRP A 215 22.64 12.82 13.17
N ALA A 216 22.93 14.06 13.53
CA ALA A 216 24.01 14.83 12.95
C ALA A 216 24.82 15.56 14.02
N ASP A 217 26.07 15.13 14.21
CA ASP A 217 27.05 15.81 15.07
C ASP A 217 27.79 16.86 14.26
N VAL A 218 27.16 18.02 14.09
CA VAL A 218 27.62 19.06 13.17
C VAL A 218 28.28 20.25 13.87
N ASN A 219 28.02 20.45 15.15
CA ASN A 219 28.63 21.53 15.94
C ASN A 219 29.74 21.01 16.85
N ASP A 220 30.61 21.92 17.30
CA ASP A 220 31.77 21.60 18.13
C ASP A 220 31.46 21.60 19.63
N GLN A 221 30.18 21.42 20.01
CA GLN A 221 29.70 21.55 21.39
C GLN A 221 29.18 20.22 21.98
N ASP A 222 29.31 19.09 21.27
CA ASP A 222 28.70 17.78 21.62
C ASP A 222 27.18 17.90 21.81
N GLN A 223 26.56 18.76 21.00
CA GLN A 223 25.14 19.10 21.01
C GLN A 223 24.50 18.67 19.68
N PRO A 224 24.40 17.37 19.38
CA PRO A 224 23.99 16.91 18.06
C PRO A 224 22.59 17.39 17.68
N TRP A 225 22.39 17.62 16.39
CA TRP A 225 21.10 17.94 15.82
C TRP A 225 20.43 16.68 15.29
N VAL A 226 19.10 16.72 15.17
CA VAL A 226 18.34 15.74 14.42
C VAL A 226 17.62 16.45 13.29
N LEU A 227 17.93 16.05 12.06
CA LEU A 227 17.14 16.40 10.89
C LEU A 227 15.98 15.42 10.80
N VAL A 228 14.77 15.96 10.88
CA VAL A 228 13.53 15.21 10.74
C VAL A 228 12.96 15.47 9.36
N ALA A 229 12.58 14.41 8.67
CA ALA A 229 11.82 14.44 7.44
C ALA A 229 10.62 13.52 7.60
N GLU A 230 9.40 14.03 7.53
CA GLU A 230 8.19 13.25 7.78
C GLU A 230 7.07 13.55 6.79
N ILE A 231 6.18 12.57 6.62
CA ILE A 231 5.00 12.64 5.76
C ILE A 231 3.84 11.91 6.43
N ASP A 232 2.61 12.42 6.30
CA ASP A 232 1.42 11.76 6.85
C ASP A 232 1.28 10.34 6.28
N VAL A 233 1.05 9.35 7.15
CA VAL A 233 0.83 7.95 6.74
C VAL A 233 -0.32 7.84 5.75
N SER A 234 -1.37 8.65 5.92
CA SER A 234 -2.53 8.68 5.02
C SER A 234 -2.18 9.14 3.60
N GLU A 235 -1.25 10.08 3.45
CA GLU A 235 -0.80 10.54 2.13
C GLU A 235 0.18 9.53 1.52
N ALA A 236 1.19 9.12 2.30
CA ALA A 236 2.20 8.17 1.85
C ALA A 236 1.59 6.84 1.36
N LEU A 237 0.49 6.41 2.00
CA LEU A 237 -0.21 5.17 1.66
C LEU A 237 -1.44 5.38 0.76
N ALA A 238 -1.77 6.60 0.34
CA ALA A 238 -2.94 6.85 -0.50
C ALA A 238 -2.90 6.01 -1.79
N VAL A 239 -1.77 6.04 -2.51
CA VAL A 239 -1.62 5.30 -3.77
C VAL A 239 -1.67 3.77 -3.57
N PRO A 240 -0.90 3.17 -2.63
CA PRO A 240 -1.06 1.75 -2.32
C PRO A 240 -2.47 1.35 -1.89
N ASN A 241 -3.16 2.17 -1.08
CA ASN A 241 -4.51 1.88 -0.61
C ASN A 241 -5.54 1.92 -1.74
N ASP A 242 -5.42 2.85 -2.68
CA ASP A 242 -6.26 2.91 -3.87
C ASP A 242 -6.05 1.68 -4.76
N LEU A 243 -4.78 1.30 -4.99
CA LEU A 243 -4.44 0.09 -5.75
C LEU A 243 -4.96 -1.18 -5.08
N MET A 244 -4.88 -1.27 -3.76
CA MET A 244 -5.43 -2.39 -2.99
C MET A 244 -6.96 -2.44 -3.14
N THR A 245 -7.64 -1.30 -3.05
CA THR A 245 -9.09 -1.20 -3.23
C THR A 245 -9.51 -1.64 -4.64
N ILE A 246 -8.82 -1.15 -5.68
CA ILE A 246 -9.06 -1.58 -7.08
C ILE A 246 -8.83 -3.09 -7.23
N SER A 247 -7.74 -3.61 -6.66
CA SER A 247 -7.40 -5.04 -6.72
C SER A 247 -8.49 -5.91 -6.07
N ILE A 248 -9.03 -5.49 -4.93
CA ILE A 248 -10.14 -6.18 -4.26
C ILE A 248 -11.38 -6.20 -5.16
N TRP A 249 -11.74 -5.08 -5.80
CA TRP A 249 -12.88 -5.04 -6.71
C TRP A 249 -12.72 -5.95 -7.92
N ILE A 250 -11.52 -6.00 -8.50
CA ILE A 250 -11.21 -6.93 -9.60
C ILE A 250 -11.43 -8.38 -9.14
N VAL A 251 -10.91 -8.76 -7.97
CA VAL A 251 -11.09 -10.11 -7.40
C VAL A 251 -12.58 -10.43 -7.20
N VAL A 252 -13.35 -9.50 -6.63
CA VAL A 252 -14.80 -9.66 -6.43
C VAL A 252 -15.52 -9.86 -7.76
N ILE A 253 -15.23 -9.05 -8.77
CA ILE A 253 -15.86 -9.15 -10.10
C ILE A 253 -15.52 -10.48 -10.76
N VAL A 254 -14.25 -10.89 -10.73
CA VAL A 254 -13.81 -12.19 -11.28
C VAL A 254 -14.48 -13.34 -10.55
N ALA A 255 -14.57 -13.30 -9.23
CA ALA A 255 -15.26 -14.32 -8.43
C ALA A 255 -16.74 -14.44 -8.81
N ILE A 256 -17.44 -13.32 -9.00
CA ILE A 256 -18.83 -13.31 -9.46
C ILE A 256 -18.95 -13.92 -10.85
N ILE A 257 -18.07 -13.54 -11.79
CA ILE A 257 -18.06 -14.11 -13.15
C ILE A 257 -17.85 -15.61 -13.11
N VAL A 258 -16.87 -16.10 -12.34
CA VAL A 258 -16.60 -17.53 -12.18
C VAL A 258 -17.79 -18.26 -11.55
N ALA A 259 -18.43 -17.68 -10.53
CA ALA A 259 -19.62 -18.25 -9.91
C ALA A 259 -20.80 -18.34 -10.90
N ILE A 260 -21.04 -17.30 -11.70
CA ILE A 260 -22.08 -17.28 -12.73
C ILE A 260 -21.78 -18.33 -13.80
N LEU A 261 -20.54 -18.38 -14.30
CA LEU A 261 -20.13 -19.37 -15.29
C LEU A 261 -20.26 -20.80 -14.75
N GLY A 262 -19.81 -21.03 -13.52
CA GLY A 262 -19.96 -22.31 -12.81
C GLY A 262 -21.43 -22.71 -12.69
N TYR A 263 -22.31 -21.79 -12.28
CA TYR A 263 -23.74 -22.04 -12.19
C TYR A 263 -24.38 -22.34 -13.56
N VAL A 264 -24.03 -21.58 -14.60
CA VAL A 264 -24.55 -21.80 -15.97
C VAL A 264 -24.09 -23.15 -16.51
N ILE A 265 -22.82 -23.51 -16.32
CA ILE A 265 -22.26 -24.81 -16.72
C ILE A 265 -22.98 -25.92 -15.94
N ALA A 266 -23.04 -25.83 -14.60
CA ALA A 266 -23.73 -26.81 -13.77
C ALA A 266 -25.18 -27.02 -14.22
N LYS A 267 -25.93 -25.94 -14.48
CA LYS A 267 -27.31 -26.01 -14.98
C LYS A 267 -27.42 -26.61 -16.38
N ARG A 268 -26.47 -26.32 -17.27
CA ARG A 268 -26.49 -26.80 -18.67
C ARG A 268 -26.21 -28.30 -18.79
N PHE A 269 -25.38 -28.85 -17.91
CA PHE A 269 -24.94 -30.25 -17.93
C PHE A 269 -25.64 -31.12 -16.90
N THR A 270 -25.81 -30.66 -15.66
CA THR A 270 -26.31 -31.47 -14.54
C THR A 270 -27.82 -31.63 -14.58
N ASP A 271 -28.59 -30.55 -14.81
CA ASP A 271 -30.06 -30.62 -14.83
C ASP A 271 -30.60 -31.67 -15.83
N PRO A 272 -30.12 -31.74 -17.09
CA PRO A 272 -30.60 -32.76 -18.04
C PRO A 272 -30.27 -34.19 -17.62
N ILE A 273 -29.11 -34.41 -16.97
CA ILE A 273 -28.70 -35.72 -16.49
C ILE A 273 -29.62 -36.16 -15.34
N ILE A 274 -29.88 -35.25 -14.39
CA ILE A 274 -30.83 -35.51 -13.29
C ILE A 274 -32.23 -35.82 -13.83
N ARG A 275 -32.69 -35.07 -14.84
CA ARG A 275 -33.99 -35.33 -15.49
C ARG A 275 -34.04 -36.69 -16.18
N LEU A 276 -33.01 -37.03 -16.95
CA LEU A 276 -32.92 -38.33 -17.62
C LEU A 276 -32.91 -39.48 -16.61
N ASN A 277 -32.17 -39.33 -15.50
CA ASN A 277 -32.16 -40.30 -14.41
C ASN A 277 -33.56 -40.47 -13.79
N SER A 278 -34.29 -39.38 -13.58
CA SER A 278 -35.67 -39.43 -13.09
C SER A 278 -36.62 -40.18 -14.04
N SER A 279 -36.54 -39.91 -15.35
CA SER A 279 -37.31 -40.65 -16.35
C SER A 279 -36.92 -42.13 -16.40
N ALA A 280 -35.63 -42.45 -16.27
CA ALA A 280 -35.15 -43.83 -16.21
C ALA A 280 -35.71 -44.59 -15.01
N MET A 281 -35.79 -43.96 -13.83
CA MET A 281 -36.42 -44.56 -12.65
C MET A 281 -37.90 -44.87 -12.88
N LYS A 282 -38.66 -43.96 -13.49
CA LYS A 282 -40.08 -44.19 -13.81
C LYS A 282 -40.30 -45.35 -14.77
N VAL A 283 -39.48 -45.42 -15.82
CA VAL A 283 -39.50 -46.55 -16.77
C VAL A 283 -39.18 -47.86 -16.05
N ALA A 284 -38.22 -47.86 -15.11
CA ALA A 284 -37.89 -49.03 -14.31
C ALA A 284 -39.05 -49.47 -13.38
N ASP A 285 -39.86 -48.52 -12.89
CA ASP A 285 -41.07 -48.79 -12.11
C ASP A 285 -42.28 -49.21 -12.97
N GLY A 286 -42.10 -49.33 -14.29
CA GLY A 286 -43.15 -49.75 -15.24
C GLY A 286 -44.02 -48.61 -15.76
N ASP A 287 -43.75 -47.35 -15.39
CA ASP A 287 -44.38 -46.17 -15.98
C ASP A 287 -43.68 -45.79 -17.28
N LEU A 288 -44.17 -46.34 -18.38
CA LEU A 288 -43.67 -46.06 -19.73
C LEU A 288 -44.24 -44.75 -20.30
N THR A 289 -45.03 -43.96 -19.56
CA THR A 289 -45.66 -42.73 -20.09
C THR A 289 -44.69 -41.54 -20.12
N ASP A 290 -43.65 -41.55 -19.29
CA ASP A 290 -42.68 -40.46 -19.19
C ASP A 290 -41.47 -40.67 -20.11
N ILE A 291 -41.60 -40.21 -21.35
CA ILE A 291 -40.49 -40.10 -22.33
C ILE A 291 -39.76 -38.75 -22.25
N GLY A 292 -39.92 -38.03 -21.13
CA GLY A 292 -39.34 -36.72 -20.87
C GLY A 292 -40.38 -35.70 -20.40
N GLU A 293 -39.89 -34.66 -19.70
CA GLU A 293 -40.71 -33.58 -19.17
C GLU A 293 -41.53 -32.91 -20.29
N ASN A 294 -42.86 -33.01 -20.22
CA ASN A 294 -43.82 -32.53 -21.23
C ASN A 294 -43.66 -33.16 -22.64
N GLY A 295 -43.14 -34.39 -22.73
CA GLY A 295 -42.99 -35.10 -24.01
C GLY A 295 -41.94 -34.49 -24.95
N LYS A 296 -40.98 -33.72 -24.41
CA LYS A 296 -39.92 -33.07 -25.20
C LYS A 296 -38.54 -33.53 -24.75
N ILE A 297 -37.87 -34.27 -25.64
CA ILE A 297 -36.46 -34.63 -25.50
C ILE A 297 -35.61 -33.35 -25.59
N ARG A 298 -34.54 -33.27 -24.80
CA ARG A 298 -33.56 -32.17 -24.89
C ARG A 298 -33.14 -31.96 -26.34
N LYS A 299 -33.32 -30.73 -26.82
CA LYS A 299 -32.84 -30.31 -28.13
C LYS A 299 -31.33 -30.07 -28.06
N GLY A 300 -30.60 -30.54 -29.06
CA GLY A 300 -29.16 -30.38 -29.13
C GLY A 300 -28.48 -31.49 -29.93
N ASN A 301 -27.24 -31.23 -30.29
CA ASN A 301 -26.36 -32.16 -31.00
C ASN A 301 -25.23 -32.68 -30.08
N ASP A 302 -25.34 -32.45 -28.76
CA ASP A 302 -24.39 -32.96 -27.77
C ASP A 302 -24.73 -34.41 -27.36
N GLU A 303 -23.77 -35.06 -26.70
CA GLU A 303 -23.85 -36.44 -26.25
C GLU A 303 -25.04 -36.66 -25.30
N ILE A 304 -25.39 -35.64 -24.51
CA ILE A 304 -26.55 -35.67 -23.60
C ILE A 304 -27.86 -35.72 -24.39
N ALA A 305 -27.98 -34.93 -25.46
CA ALA A 305 -29.16 -34.95 -26.32
C ALA A 305 -29.26 -36.25 -27.14
N VAL A 306 -28.13 -36.81 -27.59
CA VAL A 306 -28.09 -38.14 -28.22
C VAL A 306 -28.57 -39.20 -27.23
N LEU A 307 -28.03 -39.20 -26.02
CA LEU A 307 -28.43 -40.15 -24.97
C LEU A 307 -29.93 -40.04 -24.63
N GLY A 308 -30.45 -38.83 -24.51
CA GLY A 308 -31.88 -38.61 -24.29
C GLY A 308 -32.75 -39.14 -25.43
N ARG A 309 -32.32 -39.01 -26.69
CA ARG A 309 -33.03 -39.59 -27.85
C ARG A 309 -32.97 -41.12 -27.85
N SER A 310 -31.79 -41.70 -27.62
CA SER A 310 -31.63 -43.15 -27.53
C SER A 310 -32.49 -43.75 -26.41
N PHE A 311 -32.57 -43.09 -25.25
CA PHE A 311 -33.43 -43.49 -24.15
C PHE A 311 -34.93 -43.44 -24.51
N ALA A 312 -35.37 -42.41 -25.22
CA ALA A 312 -36.74 -42.30 -25.68
C ALA A 312 -37.10 -43.43 -26.66
N THR A 313 -36.24 -43.71 -27.64
CA THR A 313 -36.41 -44.84 -28.57
C THR A 313 -36.46 -46.18 -27.85
N MET A 314 -35.63 -46.39 -26.83
CA MET A 314 -35.67 -47.61 -26.01
C MET A 314 -37.03 -47.75 -25.30
N THR A 315 -37.54 -46.66 -24.72
CA THR A 315 -38.83 -46.65 -24.01
C THR A 315 -40.00 -46.93 -24.95
N GLU A 316 -39.97 -46.38 -26.16
CA GLU A 316 -40.95 -46.62 -27.21
C GLU A 316 -40.94 -48.09 -27.66
N ASN A 317 -39.76 -48.66 -27.94
CA ASN A 317 -39.63 -50.07 -28.28
C ASN A 317 -40.17 -51.00 -27.18
N ILE A 318 -39.94 -50.67 -25.90
CA ILE A 318 -40.51 -51.43 -24.78
C ILE A 318 -42.05 -51.34 -24.79
N ARG A 319 -42.60 -50.16 -25.03
CA ARG A 319 -44.05 -49.96 -25.12
C ARG A 319 -44.67 -50.77 -26.25
N ASP A 320 -44.03 -50.80 -27.42
CA ASP A 320 -44.48 -51.59 -28.57
C ASP A 320 -44.44 -53.08 -28.27
N ILE A 321 -43.37 -53.58 -27.63
CA ILE A 321 -43.27 -54.97 -27.19
C ILE A 321 -44.42 -55.34 -26.24
N ILE A 322 -44.75 -54.47 -25.28
CA ILE A 322 -45.88 -54.69 -24.36
C ILE A 322 -47.22 -54.70 -25.12
N ALA A 323 -47.42 -53.79 -26.07
CA ALA A 323 -48.64 -53.74 -26.89
C ALA A 323 -48.81 -55.01 -27.75
N THR A 324 -47.75 -55.44 -28.45
CA THR A 324 -47.75 -56.68 -29.22
C THR A 324 -47.96 -57.91 -28.33
N SER A 325 -47.39 -57.92 -27.12
CA SER A 325 -47.60 -59.00 -26.14
C SER A 325 -49.06 -59.05 -25.67
N GLN A 326 -49.73 -57.91 -25.49
CA GLN A 326 -51.16 -57.86 -25.17
C GLN A 326 -52.01 -58.37 -26.33
N GLU A 327 -51.73 -57.95 -27.56
CA GLU A 327 -52.43 -58.43 -28.76
C GLU A 327 -52.29 -59.95 -28.93
N ALA A 328 -51.07 -60.48 -28.79
CA ALA A 328 -50.81 -61.91 -28.81
C ALA A 328 -51.58 -62.65 -27.70
N SER A 329 -51.67 -62.08 -26.50
CA SER A 329 -52.44 -62.66 -25.39
C SER A 329 -53.95 -62.68 -25.67
N ILE A 330 -54.49 -61.63 -26.30
CA ILE A 330 -55.89 -61.57 -26.75
C ILE A 330 -56.16 -62.63 -27.83
N ASN A 331 -55.27 -62.75 -28.81
CA ASN A 331 -55.39 -63.77 -29.85
C ASN A 331 -55.34 -65.19 -29.27
N VAL A 332 -54.42 -65.47 -28.35
CA VAL A 332 -54.35 -66.76 -27.63
C VAL A 332 -55.63 -67.01 -26.83
N SER A 333 -56.19 -65.99 -26.17
CA SER A 333 -57.47 -66.10 -25.46
C SER A 333 -58.61 -66.45 -26.43
N ASN A 334 -58.69 -65.79 -27.58
CA ASN A 334 -59.71 -66.06 -28.60
C ASN A 334 -59.59 -67.47 -29.18
N ILE A 335 -58.38 -67.92 -29.52
CA ILE A 335 -58.13 -69.29 -29.98
C ILE A 335 -58.50 -70.30 -28.90
N SER A 336 -58.20 -70.02 -27.62
CA SER A 336 -58.58 -70.89 -26.51
C SER A 336 -60.10 -71.01 -26.38
N THR A 337 -60.85 -69.92 -26.59
CA THR A 337 -62.32 -69.96 -26.62
C THR A 337 -62.89 -70.72 -27.81
N GLU A 338 -62.30 -70.56 -29.00
CA GLU A 338 -62.69 -71.30 -30.21
C GLU A 338 -62.40 -72.80 -30.05
N LEU A 339 -61.22 -73.14 -29.54
CA LEU A 339 -60.83 -74.53 -29.25
C LEU A 339 -61.75 -75.19 -28.22
N ALA A 340 -62.17 -74.45 -27.18
CA ALA A 340 -63.14 -74.94 -26.21
C ALA A 340 -64.50 -75.24 -26.87
N ALA A 341 -64.96 -74.38 -27.78
CA ALA A 341 -66.18 -74.61 -28.56
C ALA A 341 -66.07 -75.83 -29.48
N SER A 342 -64.99 -75.94 -30.26
CA SER A 342 -64.74 -77.11 -31.11
C SER A 342 -64.58 -78.41 -30.30
N SER A 343 -63.96 -78.36 -29.12
CA SER A 343 -63.86 -79.52 -28.23
C SER A 343 -65.24 -79.96 -27.72
N SER A 344 -66.14 -79.00 -27.46
CA SER A 344 -67.53 -79.31 -27.10
C SER A 344 -68.28 -79.95 -28.27
N GLU A 345 -68.07 -79.49 -29.49
CA GLU A 345 -68.68 -80.05 -30.71
C GLU A 345 -68.14 -81.46 -31.00
N VAL A 346 -66.84 -81.68 -30.87
CA VAL A 346 -66.21 -83.01 -31.00
C VAL A 346 -66.73 -83.98 -29.95
N ASN A 347 -66.90 -83.55 -28.70
CA ASN A 347 -67.50 -84.39 -27.67
C ASN A 347 -68.95 -84.76 -28.01
N ALA A 348 -69.76 -83.81 -28.49
CA ALA A 348 -71.12 -84.08 -28.93
C ALA A 348 -71.16 -85.07 -30.12
N ALA A 349 -70.28 -84.90 -31.11
CA ALA A 349 -70.16 -85.82 -32.23
C ALA A 349 -69.66 -87.22 -31.79
N ALA A 350 -68.76 -87.29 -30.81
CA ALA A 350 -68.30 -88.56 -30.24
C ALA A 350 -69.42 -89.29 -29.47
N GLU A 351 -70.26 -88.55 -28.74
CA GLU A 351 -71.48 -89.10 -28.13
C GLU A 351 -72.46 -89.62 -29.20
N GLU A 352 -72.67 -88.87 -30.27
CA GLU A 352 -73.51 -89.28 -31.40
C GLU A 352 -72.99 -90.55 -32.09
N ILE A 353 -71.68 -90.60 -32.41
CA ILE A 353 -71.02 -91.78 -32.99
C ILE A 353 -71.12 -92.98 -32.04
N SER A 354 -70.90 -92.77 -30.74
CA SER A 354 -71.06 -93.83 -29.74
C SER A 354 -72.48 -94.37 -29.75
N ALA A 355 -73.49 -93.49 -29.78
CA ALA A 355 -74.90 -93.87 -29.87
C ALA A 355 -75.21 -94.63 -31.16
N THR A 356 -74.74 -94.16 -32.33
CA THR A 356 -74.95 -94.86 -33.61
C THR A 356 -74.23 -96.21 -33.63
N THR A 357 -73.02 -96.30 -33.07
CA THR A 357 -72.28 -97.56 -32.97
C THR A 357 -73.04 -98.57 -32.12
N GLN A 358 -73.65 -98.11 -31.03
CA GLN A 358 -74.48 -98.93 -30.16
C GLN A 358 -75.77 -99.38 -30.86
N GLU A 359 -76.39 -98.49 -31.64
CA GLU A 359 -77.57 -98.77 -32.45
C GLU A 359 -77.27 -99.75 -33.60
N VAL A 360 -76.10 -99.63 -34.24
CA VAL A 360 -75.60 -100.57 -35.25
C VAL A 360 -75.29 -101.93 -34.63
N ALA A 361 -74.65 -101.96 -33.45
CA ALA A 361 -74.41 -103.22 -32.73
C ALA A 361 -75.73 -103.92 -32.37
N GLN A 362 -76.73 -103.17 -31.91
CA GLN A 362 -78.06 -103.69 -31.60
C GLN A 362 -78.83 -104.16 -32.85
N SER A 363 -78.73 -103.42 -33.96
CA SER A 363 -79.29 -103.82 -35.25
C SER A 363 -78.62 -105.07 -35.79
N SER A 364 -77.29 -105.18 -35.66
CA SER A 364 -76.53 -106.37 -36.05
C SER A 364 -76.91 -107.58 -35.20
N GLN A 365 -77.09 -107.41 -33.89
CA GLN A 365 -77.58 -108.46 -33.00
C GLN A 365 -79.00 -108.89 -33.38
N SER A 366 -79.90 -107.94 -33.66
CA SER A 366 -81.26 -108.23 -34.12
C SER A 366 -81.27 -108.96 -35.47
N GLN A 367 -80.34 -108.62 -36.36
CA GLN A 367 -80.20 -109.29 -37.65
C GLN A 367 -79.68 -110.73 -37.50
N VAL A 368 -78.75 -110.96 -36.57
CA VAL A 368 -78.30 -112.31 -36.18
C VAL A 368 -79.42 -113.11 -35.52
N ASP A 369 -80.20 -112.50 -34.62
CA ASP A 369 -81.33 -113.16 -33.95
C ASP A 369 -82.49 -113.46 -34.91
N SER A 370 -82.63 -112.71 -36.01
CA SER A 370 -83.62 -112.99 -37.08
C SER A 370 -83.20 -114.15 -38.03
N LEU A 371 -81.95 -114.59 -37.94
CA LEU A 371 -81.37 -115.67 -38.75
C LEU A 371 -81.33 -117.03 -38.02
N VAL A 372 -81.84 -117.09 -36.78
CA VAL A 372 -82.00 -118.28 -35.94
C VAL A 372 -83.48 -118.55 -35.74
#